data_AF-A0A6M0CCC7-F1
#
_entry.id   AF-A0A6M0CCC7-F1
#
_cell.length_a   1.000
_cell.length_b   1.000
_cell.length_c   1.000
_cell.angle_alpha   90.00
_cell.angle_beta   90.00
_cell.angle_gamma   90.00
#
_symmetry.space_group_name_H-M   'P 1'
#
loop_
_entity.id
_entity.type
_entity.pdbx_description
1 polymer ?
#
loop_
_entity_poly.entity_id
_entity_poly.type
_entity_poly.pdbx_seq_one_letter_code
_entity_poly.pdbx_strand_id
1 'polypeptide(L)'
;MRNGIEWINQNGKKGAIIAVPRWWSLYSAKPFATSDFTVIDQNELKKMKLEQPDYYLYFYRFKYEENFPSCDPVYSVTRKGVPLTTVKDCTANTDESY
;
A
#
# COMPACT_ATOMS: atom_id res chain seq x y z
N MET A 1 6.93 -0.69 -7.51
CA MET A 1 5.48 -0.96 -7.37
C MET A 1 5.09 -2.35 -7.80
N ARG A 2 5.34 -2.78 -9.05
CA ARG A 2 4.95 -4.12 -9.55
C ARG A 2 5.14 -5.26 -8.54
N ASN A 3 6.37 -5.53 -8.12
CA ASN A 3 6.65 -6.63 -7.17
C ASN A 3 5.93 -6.46 -5.82
N GLY A 4 5.69 -5.22 -5.37
CA GLY A 4 4.93 -4.97 -4.15
C GLY A 4 3.44 -5.29 -4.33
N ILE A 5 2.85 -4.92 -5.47
CA ILE A 5 1.47 -5.34 -5.81
C ILE A 5 1.38 -6.86 -6.00
N GLU A 6 2.34 -7.48 -6.69
CA GLU A 6 2.34 -8.93 -6.88
C GLU A 6 2.42 -9.68 -5.55
N TRP A 7 3.15 -9.13 -4.57
CA TRP A 7 3.15 -9.65 -3.21
C TRP A 7 1.76 -9.52 -2.55
N ILE A 8 1.10 -8.36 -2.68
CA ILE A 8 -0.27 -8.17 -2.14
C ILE A 8 -1.27 -9.09 -2.84
N ASN A 9 -1.15 -9.34 -4.15
CA ASN A 9 -2.01 -10.29 -4.88
C ASN A 9 -1.95 -11.71 -4.30
N GLN A 10 -0.81 -12.10 -3.73
CA GLN A 10 -0.59 -13.44 -3.18
C GLN A 10 -0.91 -13.56 -1.69
N ASN A 11 -0.72 -12.48 -0.93
CA ASN A 11 -0.77 -12.48 0.54
C ASN A 11 -1.88 -11.61 1.11
N GLY A 12 -2.45 -10.71 0.29
CA GLY A 12 -3.43 -9.73 0.70
C GLY A 12 -4.83 -10.31 0.86
N LYS A 13 -5.61 -9.64 1.71
CA LYS A 13 -7.05 -9.92 1.89
C LYS A 13 -7.82 -9.63 0.60
N LYS A 14 -8.73 -10.54 0.20
CA LYS A 14 -9.68 -10.30 -0.91
C LYS A 14 -10.48 -9.02 -0.68
N GLY A 15 -10.63 -8.20 -1.71
CA GLY A 15 -11.34 -6.93 -1.58
C GLY A 15 -10.52 -5.79 -0.97
N ALA A 16 -9.23 -5.97 -0.71
CA ALA A 16 -8.41 -4.97 -0.02
C ALA A 16 -8.34 -3.64 -0.78
N ILE A 17 -8.33 -2.56 0.01
CA ILE A 17 -8.01 -1.20 -0.42
C ILE A 17 -6.50 -1.01 -0.29
N ILE A 18 -5.86 -0.77 -1.43
CA ILE A 18 -4.43 -0.51 -1.51
C ILE A 18 -4.24 0.98 -1.81
N ALA A 19 -3.68 1.73 -0.87
CA ALA A 19 -3.33 3.12 -1.12
C ALA A 19 -1.89 3.25 -1.64
N VAL A 20 -1.71 4.18 -2.58
CA VAL A 20 -0.40 4.65 -3.04
C VAL A 20 -0.22 6.14 -2.71
N PRO A 21 1.00 6.65 -2.55
CA PRO A 21 1.25 8.02 -2.10
C PRO A 21 0.67 9.12 -3.00
N ARG A 22 0.66 8.89 -4.32
CA ARG A 22 0.27 9.91 -5.32
C ARG A 22 -0.43 9.25 -6.49
N TRP A 23 -1.30 9.99 -7.18
CA TRP A 23 -1.98 9.53 -8.40
C TRP A 23 -1.00 8.86 -9.37
N TRP A 24 0.14 9.47 -9.69
CA TRP A 24 1.06 8.90 -10.67
C TRP A 24 1.62 7.52 -10.27
N SER A 25 1.63 7.17 -8.97
CA SER A 25 2.00 5.83 -8.52
C SER A 25 0.96 4.76 -8.92
N LEU A 26 -0.29 5.17 -9.18
CA LEU A 26 -1.35 4.28 -9.69
C LEU A 26 -0.96 3.64 -11.02
N TYR A 27 -0.33 4.41 -11.93
CA TYR A 27 0.12 3.88 -13.22
C TYR A 27 1.14 2.74 -13.08
N SER A 28 1.85 2.69 -11.96
CA SER A 28 2.85 1.64 -11.69
C SER A 28 2.30 0.49 -10.84
N ALA A 29 1.12 0.64 -10.23
CA ALA A 29 0.53 -0.31 -9.29
C ALA A 29 -0.72 -0.98 -9.89
N LYS A 30 -1.70 -0.17 -10.33
CA LYS A 30 -3.01 -0.62 -10.78
C LYS A 30 -2.98 -1.66 -11.92
N PRO A 31 -2.09 -1.57 -12.94
CA PRO A 31 -2.06 -2.58 -14.01
C PRO A 31 -1.68 -3.99 -13.54
N PHE A 32 -1.09 -4.12 -12.35
CA PHE A 32 -0.63 -5.40 -11.82
C PHE A 32 -1.53 -5.93 -10.71
N ALA A 33 -2.52 -5.16 -10.26
CA ALA A 33 -3.41 -5.57 -9.18
C ALA A 33 -4.48 -6.53 -9.70
N THR A 34 -4.89 -7.48 -8.87
CA THR A 34 -6.04 -8.32 -9.16
C THR A 34 -7.32 -7.48 -9.20
N SER A 35 -8.32 -7.94 -9.97
CA SER A 35 -9.55 -7.19 -10.22
C SER A 35 -10.43 -6.99 -8.98
N ASP A 36 -10.21 -7.78 -7.92
CA ASP A 36 -10.90 -7.69 -6.64
C ASP A 36 -10.29 -6.64 -5.70
N PHE A 37 -9.13 -6.06 -6.02
CA PHE A 37 -8.52 -5.01 -5.20
C PHE A 37 -8.87 -3.61 -5.67
N THR A 38 -9.00 -2.71 -4.70
CA THR A 38 -9.23 -1.28 -4.95
C THR A 38 -7.92 -0.52 -4.77
N VAL A 39 -7.24 -0.21 -5.88
CA VAL A 39 -6.01 0.60 -5.85
C VAL A 39 -6.34 2.08 -6.03
N ILE A 40 -6.07 2.87 -4.99
CA ILE A 40 -6.37 4.30 -4.92
C ILE A 40 -5.15 5.10 -4.48
N ASP A 41 -5.12 6.40 -4.73
CA ASP A 41 -4.09 7.24 -4.14
C ASP A 41 -4.55 7.83 -2.80
N GLN A 42 -3.59 8.33 -2.02
CA GLN A 42 -3.83 8.86 -0.69
C GLN A 42 -4.86 10.00 -0.63
N ASN A 43 -5.05 10.77 -1.71
CA ASN A 43 -6.10 11.80 -1.72
C ASN A 43 -7.50 11.19 -1.81
N GLU A 44 -7.66 10.08 -2.55
CA GLU A 44 -8.93 9.36 -2.63
C GLU A 44 -9.28 8.70 -1.29
N LEU A 45 -8.28 8.21 -0.55
CA LEU A 45 -8.49 7.70 0.81
C LEU A 45 -9.15 8.76 1.72
N LYS A 46 -8.65 10.01 1.65
CA LYS A 46 -9.24 11.14 2.38
C LYS A 46 -10.67 11.46 1.94
N LYS A 47 -10.96 11.37 0.63
CA LYS A 47 -12.32 11.59 0.11
C LYS A 47 -13.30 10.52 0.57
N MET A 48 -12.83 9.27 0.66
CA MET A 48 -13.59 8.14 1.19
C MET A 48 -13.78 8.19 2.71
N LYS A 49 -13.17 9.17 3.39
CA LYS A 49 -13.15 9.28 4.86
C LYS A 49 -12.63 8.02 5.56
N LEU A 50 -11.72 7.31 4.89
CA LEU A 50 -11.00 6.19 5.48
C LEU A 50 -9.76 6.72 6.20
N GLU A 51 -9.58 6.31 7.45
CA GLU A 51 -8.40 6.72 8.24
C GLU A 51 -7.13 6.06 7.69
N GLN A 52 -7.23 4.79 7.30
CA GLN A 52 -6.13 4.02 6.71
C GLN A 52 -6.63 3.04 5.65
N PRO A 53 -5.80 2.68 4.65
CA PRO A 53 -6.09 1.59 3.73
C PRO A 53 -5.91 0.22 4.43
N ASP A 54 -6.18 -0.89 3.74
CA ASP A 54 -5.71 -2.21 4.20
C ASP A 54 -4.21 -2.37 3.97
N TYR A 55 -3.71 -1.91 2.81
CA TYR A 55 -2.29 -1.91 2.48
C TYR A 55 -1.84 -0.55 1.97
N TYR A 56 -0.61 -0.16 2.32
CA TYR A 56 0.04 1.00 1.75
C TYR A 56 1.30 0.63 0.98
N LEU A 57 1.31 0.96 -0.31
CA LEU A 57 2.41 0.67 -1.21
C LEU A 57 3.14 1.96 -1.60
N TYR A 58 4.41 2.07 -1.25
CA TYR A 58 5.16 3.31 -1.47
C TYR A 58 6.58 3.09 -2.01
N PHE A 59 7.13 4.18 -2.57
CA PHE A 59 8.52 4.26 -3.02
C PHE A 59 9.38 4.95 -1.97
N TYR A 60 10.48 4.31 -1.58
CA TYR A 60 11.40 4.84 -0.57
C TYR A 60 12.11 6.12 -1.03
N ARG A 61 12.32 6.28 -2.35
CA ARG A 61 13.00 7.45 -2.95
C ARG A 61 12.37 8.79 -2.55
N PHE A 62 11.08 8.81 -2.28
CA PHE A 62 10.31 10.03 -2.01
C PHE A 62 9.91 10.18 -0.55
N LYS A 63 10.49 9.38 0.36
CA LYS A 63 10.24 9.41 1.81
C LYS A 63 8.78 9.23 2.20
N TYR A 64 8.00 8.51 1.39
CA TYR A 64 6.57 8.33 1.61
C TYR A 64 6.22 7.35 2.74
N GLU A 65 7.22 6.70 3.35
CA GLU A 65 7.07 5.85 4.53
C GLU A 65 6.34 6.54 5.69
N GLU A 66 6.41 7.87 5.78
CA GLU A 66 5.85 8.67 6.87
C GLU A 66 4.32 8.81 6.83
N ASN A 67 3.68 8.52 5.69
CA ASN A 67 2.23 8.77 5.51
C ASN A 67 1.33 7.84 6.32
N PHE A 68 1.83 6.66 6.67
CA PHE A 68 1.11 5.66 7.48
C PHE A 68 2.10 5.05 8.47
N PRO A 69 2.46 5.77 9.54
CA PRO A 69 3.52 5.39 10.45
C PRO A 69 3.12 4.24 11.37
N SER A 70 1.81 4.06 11.63
CA SER A 70 1.25 2.98 12.44
C SER A 70 1.19 1.63 11.71
N CYS A 71 1.38 1.61 10.40
CA CYS A 71 1.34 0.38 9.60
C CYS A 71 2.72 -0.26 9.49
N ASP A 72 2.79 -1.56 9.72
CA ASP A 72 4.03 -2.31 9.75
C ASP A 72 4.51 -2.70 8.35
N PRO A 73 5.81 -2.55 8.03
CA PRO A 73 6.35 -3.01 6.76
C PRO A 73 6.39 -4.55 6.72
N VAL A 74 5.62 -5.14 5.81
CA VAL A 74 5.50 -6.60 5.67
C VAL A 74 6.29 -7.16 4.47
N TYR A 75 6.60 -6.31 3.49
CA TYR A 75 7.40 -6.71 2.34
C TYR A 75 8.19 -5.53 1.78
N SER A 76 9.45 -5.74 1.41
CA SER A 76 10.26 -4.71 0.77
C SER A 76 11.10 -5.28 -0.38
N VAL A 77 11.01 -4.60 -1.51
CA VAL A 77 11.84 -4.85 -2.69
C VAL A 77 13.12 -4.08 -2.51
N THR A 78 14.24 -4.78 -2.34
CA THR A 78 15.56 -4.16 -2.17
C THR A 78 16.42 -4.33 -3.41
N ARG A 79 17.30 -3.36 -3.66
CA ARG A 79 18.37 -3.46 -4.66
C ARG A 79 19.67 -2.99 -4.04
N LYS A 80 20.67 -3.87 -3.98
CA LYS A 80 21.95 -3.60 -3.32
C LYS A 80 21.78 -3.12 -1.86
N GLY A 81 20.84 -3.73 -1.12
CA GLY A 81 20.55 -3.36 0.27
C GLY A 81 19.70 -2.09 0.45
N VAL A 82 19.33 -1.39 -0.63
CA VAL A 82 18.50 -0.19 -0.56
C VAL A 82 17.04 -0.54 -0.88
N PRO A 83 16.07 -0.23 0.01
CA PRO A 83 14.66 -0.43 -0.29
C PRO A 83 14.21 0.48 -1.42
N LEU A 84 13.52 -0.08 -2.41
CA LEU A 84 12.95 0.63 -3.55
C LEU A 84 11.45 0.84 -3.37
N THR A 85 10.76 -0.25 -3.07
CA THR A 85 9.31 -0.29 -2.87
C THR A 85 9.02 -1.12 -1.63
N THR A 86 8.14 -0.63 -0.76
CA THR A 86 7.72 -1.34 0.45
C THR A 86 6.21 -1.40 0.51
N VAL A 87 5.70 -2.54 0.96
CA VAL A 87 4.30 -2.78 1.35
C VAL A 87 4.23 -2.65 2.85
N LYS A 88 3.32 -1.80 3.33
CA LYS A 88 2.91 -1.75 4.73
C LYS A 88 1.52 -2.39 4.87
N ASP A 89 1.36 -3.21 5.89
CA ASP A 89 0.08 -3.77 6.30
C ASP A 89 -0.54 -2.87 7.37
N CYS A 90 -1.74 -2.39 7.08
CA CYS A 90 -2.50 -1.50 7.93
C CYS A 90 -3.70 -2.22 8.58
N THR A 91 -3.87 -3.53 8.37
CA THR A 91 -5.01 -4.29 8.90
C THR A 91 -4.91 -4.59 10.40
N ALA A 92 -3.69 -4.57 10.96
CA ALA A 92 -3.44 -4.94 12.36
C ALA A 92 -4.04 -3.97 13.40
N ASN A 93 -4.38 -2.74 13.03
CA ASN A 93 -4.90 -1.72 13.97
C ASN A 93 -6.43 -1.56 13.93
N THR A 94 -7.16 -2.40 13.19
CA THR A 94 -8.64 -2.38 13.18
C THR A 94 -9.29 -3.23 14.28
N ASP A 95 -8.51 -3.87 15.16
CA ASP A 95 -9.01 -4.80 16.20
C ASP A 95 -9.22 -4.20 17.60
N GLU A 96 -9.05 -2.89 17.81
CA GLU A 96 -9.29 -2.25 19.12
C GLU A 96 -10.47 -1.26 19.12
N SER A 97 -11.65 -1.69 18.70
CA SER A 97 -12.90 -0.95 18.94
C SER A 97 -14.10 -1.88 19.08
N TYR A 98 -14.20 -2.54 20.22
CA TYR A 98 -15.44 -3.12 20.75
C TYR A 98 -15.59 -2.78 22.23
#